data_AF-A0A4R8FWM1-F1
#
_entry.id   AF-A0A4R8FWM1-F1
#
_cell.length_a   1.000
_cell.length_b   1.000
_cell.length_c   1.000
_cell.angle_alpha   90.00
_cell.angle_beta   90.00
_cell.angle_gamma   90.00
#
_symmetry.space_group_name_H-M   'P 1'
#
loop_
_entity.id
_entity.type
_entity.pdbx_description
1 polymer ?
#
loop_
_entity_poly.entity_id
_entity_poly.type
_entity_poly.pdbx_seq_one_letter_code
_entity_poly.pdbx_strand_id
1 'polypeptide(L)'
;MRGAALLVAALLLAGALPASARDGASARIAAARYADPTARYDHGVLGDGLEWGSLVLRLSKGGTRRIVLPDTRVFEDLAPRLADLDGDGAPEVLAVETDLARGARLSVYGADGLIAATPFLGQPYRWLAPAGAADLDGDGRVEIAYVDRPHRARVLRIWRLEAGRLVPVAVAEGLTNHRIGDDVISGGLRTCGGTPELLLADPDWQRVIAVRLSGGQVSRRALPHPASPAGFAAAAACR
;
A
#
# COMPACT_ATOMS: atom_id res chain seq x y z
N MET A 1 57.40 -59.38 -3.56
CA MET A 1 57.81 -57.98 -3.39
C MET A 1 56.54 -57.15 -3.28
N ARG A 2 56.25 -56.65 -2.08
CA ARG A 2 55.02 -55.91 -1.74
C ARG A 2 55.29 -54.42 -1.99
N GLY A 3 54.51 -53.77 -2.84
CA GLY A 3 54.52 -52.31 -3.02
C GLY A 3 53.14 -51.76 -2.67
N ALA A 4 53.05 -51.08 -1.54
CA ALA A 4 51.83 -50.43 -1.04
C ALA A 4 51.60 -49.10 -1.77
N ALA A 5 50.40 -48.89 -2.31
CA ALA A 5 49.96 -47.60 -2.83
C ALA A 5 49.35 -46.78 -1.67
N LEU A 6 49.99 -45.66 -1.33
CA LEU A 6 49.47 -44.67 -0.39
C LEU A 6 48.33 -43.88 -1.05
N LEU A 7 47.11 -44.02 -0.54
CA LEU A 7 46.04 -43.05 -0.75
C LEU A 7 46.32 -41.80 0.11
N VAL A 8 46.52 -40.65 -0.53
CA VAL A 8 46.48 -39.35 0.13
C VAL A 8 45.05 -38.83 0.01
N ALA A 9 44.28 -38.89 1.10
CA ALA A 9 42.98 -38.24 1.21
C ALA A 9 43.21 -36.74 1.49
N ALA A 10 43.00 -35.89 0.50
CA ALA A 10 42.99 -34.44 0.67
C ALA A 10 41.66 -34.03 1.32
N LEU A 11 41.70 -33.70 2.63
CA LEU A 11 40.59 -33.07 3.34
C LEU A 11 40.45 -31.63 2.84
N LEU A 12 39.51 -31.38 1.91
CA LEU A 12 39.09 -30.02 1.55
C LEU A 12 38.23 -29.47 2.69
N LEU A 13 38.84 -28.71 3.61
CA LEU A 13 38.10 -27.84 4.52
C LEU A 13 37.42 -26.76 3.66
N ALA A 14 36.14 -26.95 3.35
CA ALA A 14 35.28 -25.90 2.86
C ALA A 14 35.11 -24.85 3.97
N GLY A 15 35.94 -23.82 3.96
CA GLY A 15 35.75 -22.65 4.81
C GLY A 15 34.42 -22.00 4.46
N ALA A 16 33.45 -22.11 5.37
CA ALA A 16 32.24 -21.30 5.32
C ALA A 16 32.65 -19.83 5.48
N LEU A 17 32.67 -19.10 4.36
CA LEU A 17 32.76 -17.65 4.41
C LEU A 17 31.53 -17.14 5.18
N PRO A 18 31.70 -16.36 6.25
CA PRO A 18 30.56 -15.73 6.88
C PRO A 18 29.93 -14.82 5.82
N ALA A 19 28.65 -15.06 5.52
CA ALA A 19 27.85 -14.11 4.76
C ALA A 19 27.94 -12.78 5.51
N SER A 20 28.68 -11.83 4.94
CA SER A 20 28.75 -10.49 5.49
C SER A 20 27.35 -9.91 5.39
N ALA A 21 26.65 -9.85 6.52
CA ALA A 21 25.46 -9.04 6.66
C ALA A 21 25.83 -7.65 6.13
N ARG A 22 25.14 -7.19 5.09
CA ARG A 22 25.30 -5.82 4.59
C ARG A 22 24.77 -4.89 5.66
N ASP A 23 25.61 -4.56 6.63
CA ASP A 23 25.36 -3.54 7.65
C ASP A 23 25.59 -2.13 7.06
N GLY A 24 24.97 -1.91 5.91
CA GLY A 24 24.88 -0.63 5.21
C GLY A 24 23.46 -0.08 5.24
N ALA A 25 22.67 -0.39 6.28
CA ALA A 25 21.28 0.05 6.34
C ALA A 25 21.23 1.58 6.33
N SER A 26 20.83 2.16 5.20
CA SER A 26 20.35 3.54 5.11
C SER A 26 19.29 3.76 6.21
N ALA A 27 19.15 5.00 6.68
CA ALA A 27 18.15 5.29 7.70
C ALA A 27 16.75 5.02 7.12
N ARG A 28 16.07 4.00 7.65
CA ARG A 28 14.75 3.53 7.17
C ARG A 28 13.65 4.48 7.62
N ILE A 29 12.53 4.52 6.92
CA ILE A 29 11.35 5.26 7.39
C ILE A 29 10.76 4.51 8.59
N ALA A 30 10.60 5.20 9.72
CA ALA A 30 10.06 4.64 10.95
C ALA A 30 8.65 5.15 11.28
N ALA A 31 8.27 6.30 10.72
CA ALA A 31 6.91 6.84 10.78
C ALA A 31 6.72 7.87 9.66
N ALA A 32 5.47 8.10 9.28
CA ALA A 32 5.09 9.17 8.38
C ALA A 32 3.82 9.86 8.88
N ARG A 33 3.69 11.15 8.61
CA ARG A 33 2.49 11.93 8.87
C ARG A 33 2.38 13.08 7.89
N TYR A 34 1.16 13.52 7.61
CA TYR A 34 0.94 14.74 6.87
C TYR A 34 1.19 15.99 7.75
N ALA A 35 1.42 17.13 7.11
CA ALA A 35 1.58 18.44 7.74
C ALA A 35 1.21 19.56 6.76
N ASP A 36 1.17 20.79 7.28
CA ASP A 36 0.77 22.00 6.58
C ASP A 36 -0.64 21.91 6.01
N PRO A 37 -1.66 21.96 6.89
CA PRO A 37 -3.05 22.05 6.44
C PRO A 37 -3.21 23.19 5.43
N THR A 38 -3.95 22.93 4.35
CA THR A 38 -4.07 23.86 3.24
C THR A 38 -5.44 23.79 2.59
N ALA A 39 -5.97 24.94 2.19
CA ALA A 39 -7.22 25.08 1.44
C ALA A 39 -6.98 25.24 -0.08
N ARG A 40 -5.82 24.81 -0.60
CA ARG A 40 -5.48 24.92 -2.04
C ARG A 40 -6.41 24.10 -2.93
N TYR A 41 -7.13 23.13 -2.36
CA TYR A 41 -8.03 22.26 -3.08
C TYR A 41 -9.27 21.99 -2.20
N ASP A 42 -10.44 22.29 -2.73
CA ASP A 42 -11.70 22.40 -1.98
C ASP A 42 -12.63 21.20 -2.21
N HIS A 43 -12.07 20.02 -2.44
CA HIS A 43 -12.88 18.83 -2.74
C HIS A 43 -13.64 18.33 -1.51
N GLY A 44 -12.98 18.34 -0.34
CA GLY A 44 -13.59 18.00 0.95
C GLY A 44 -14.18 16.59 1.01
N VAL A 45 -13.54 15.65 0.30
CA VAL A 45 -14.08 14.30 0.13
C VAL A 45 -14.12 13.54 1.47
N LEU A 46 -13.17 13.82 2.36
CA LEU A 46 -13.00 13.22 3.69
C LEU A 46 -13.74 13.97 4.81
N GLY A 47 -14.75 14.78 4.47
CA GLY A 47 -15.62 15.44 5.45
C GLY A 47 -15.06 16.71 6.10
N ASP A 48 -13.75 16.96 6.01
CA ASP A 48 -13.17 18.28 6.23
C ASP A 48 -13.01 19.05 4.90
N GLY A 49 -12.55 20.30 4.98
CA GLY A 49 -12.22 21.12 3.81
C GLY A 49 -10.72 21.43 3.73
N LEU A 50 -9.88 20.63 4.39
CA LEU A 50 -8.45 20.88 4.50
C LEU A 50 -7.67 19.68 3.99
N GLU A 51 -6.76 19.96 3.06
CA GLU A 51 -5.81 18.97 2.57
C GLU A 51 -4.43 19.26 3.17
N TRP A 52 -3.41 18.50 2.77
CA TRP A 52 -2.06 18.65 3.33
C TRP A 52 -1.02 19.08 2.29
N GLY A 53 -0.17 20.04 2.66
CA GLY A 53 0.90 20.53 1.80
C GLY A 53 2.19 19.72 1.87
N SER A 54 2.39 18.94 2.94
CA SER A 54 3.61 18.14 3.08
C SER A 54 3.41 16.78 3.73
N LEU A 55 4.36 15.91 3.42
CA LEU A 55 4.59 14.62 4.05
C LEU A 55 5.88 14.71 4.88
N VAL A 56 5.80 14.37 6.16
CA VAL A 56 6.97 14.30 7.04
C VAL A 56 7.27 12.86 7.42
N LEU A 57 8.50 12.46 7.15
CA LEU A 57 9.06 11.16 7.46
C LEU A 57 9.96 11.28 8.68
N ARG A 58 9.81 10.37 9.64
CA ARG A 58 10.77 10.17 10.74
C ARG A 58 11.63 8.96 10.40
N LEU A 59 12.94 9.12 10.46
CA LEU A 59 13.86 8.02 10.12
C LEU A 59 14.28 7.22 11.37
N SER A 60 14.63 5.95 11.18
CA SER A 60 14.96 5.00 12.25
C SER A 60 16.23 5.38 13.01
N LYS A 61 17.21 6.00 12.32
CA LYS A 61 18.45 6.51 12.93
C LYS A 61 18.33 7.94 13.46
N GLY A 62 17.11 8.43 13.63
CA GLY A 62 16.82 9.81 14.01
C GLY A 62 16.76 10.77 12.82
N GLY A 63 16.26 11.97 13.09
CA GLY A 63 16.04 13.00 12.07
C GLY A 63 14.69 12.88 11.35
N THR A 64 14.36 13.94 10.63
CA THR A 64 13.16 14.03 9.81
C THR A 64 13.51 14.37 8.36
N ARG A 65 12.65 13.95 7.45
CA ARG A 65 12.61 14.42 6.07
C ARG A 65 11.23 15.02 5.83
N ARG A 66 11.18 16.12 5.10
CA ARG A 66 9.93 16.78 4.75
C ARG A 66 9.86 16.93 3.24
N ILE A 67 8.80 16.39 2.68
CA ILE A 67 8.49 16.48 1.26
C ILE A 67 7.35 17.49 1.15
N VAL A 68 7.62 18.61 0.50
CA VAL A 68 6.64 19.68 0.26
C VAL A 68 6.16 19.57 -1.19
N LEU A 69 4.86 19.47 -1.38
CA LEU A 69 4.28 19.45 -2.73
C LEU A 69 4.24 20.87 -3.33
N PRO A 70 4.33 21.00 -4.67
CA PRO A 70 4.08 22.28 -5.33
C PRO A 70 2.64 22.76 -5.05
N ASP A 71 2.38 24.06 -5.23
CA ASP A 71 1.05 24.65 -4.99
C ASP A 71 -0.06 24.11 -5.88
N THR A 72 0.30 23.40 -6.95
CA THR A 72 -0.64 22.71 -7.82
C THR A 72 -1.07 21.33 -7.30
N ARG A 73 -0.59 20.91 -6.11
CA ARG A 73 -0.94 19.60 -5.52
C ARG A 73 -1.10 19.63 -4.01
N VAL A 74 -1.85 18.66 -3.52
CA VAL A 74 -2.06 18.38 -2.10
C VAL A 74 -1.93 16.88 -1.85
N PHE A 75 -1.68 16.48 -0.60
CA PHE A 75 -2.00 15.13 -0.15
C PHE A 75 -3.45 15.12 0.33
N GLU A 76 -4.28 14.27 -0.26
CA GLU A 76 -5.73 14.16 0.01
C GLU A 76 -6.01 12.76 0.59
N ASP A 77 -5.71 12.58 1.88
CA ASP A 77 -5.82 11.30 2.60
C ASP A 77 -5.82 11.55 4.12
N LEU A 78 -6.25 10.54 4.90
CA LEU A 78 -6.33 10.62 6.36
C LEU A 78 -4.97 10.39 7.04
N ALA A 79 -4.19 9.45 6.53
CA ALA A 79 -2.86 9.13 7.04
C ALA A 79 -2.01 8.43 5.99
N PRO A 80 -0.69 8.72 5.92
CA PRO A 80 0.21 7.93 5.10
C PRO A 80 0.32 6.50 5.65
N ARG A 81 0.45 5.50 4.77
CA ARG A 81 0.56 4.09 5.15
C ARG A 81 1.96 3.59 4.86
N LEU A 82 2.58 2.84 5.78
CA LEU A 82 3.90 2.26 5.61
C LEU A 82 3.79 0.78 5.21
N ALA A 83 4.56 0.37 4.21
CA ALA A 83 4.69 -1.03 3.80
C ALA A 83 6.05 -1.24 3.12
N ASP A 84 6.67 -2.40 3.31
CA ASP A 84 7.86 -2.83 2.57
C ASP A 84 7.39 -3.36 1.21
N LEU A 85 7.39 -2.49 0.19
CA LEU A 85 6.75 -2.73 -1.10
C LEU A 85 7.70 -3.43 -2.08
N ASP A 86 9.00 -3.23 -1.95
CA ASP A 86 10.01 -3.85 -2.80
C ASP A 86 10.74 -5.04 -2.15
N GLY A 87 10.47 -5.32 -0.87
CA GLY A 87 10.95 -6.50 -0.15
C GLY A 87 12.38 -6.36 0.38
N ASP A 88 12.91 -5.15 0.49
CA ASP A 88 14.28 -4.91 0.96
C ASP A 88 14.42 -4.85 2.50
N GLY A 89 13.32 -4.93 3.24
CA GLY A 89 13.27 -4.86 4.70
C GLY A 89 13.19 -3.45 5.27
N ALA A 90 13.00 -2.42 4.43
CA ALA A 90 12.66 -1.06 4.79
C ALA A 90 11.29 -0.68 4.21
N PRO A 91 10.44 0.04 4.97
CA PRO A 91 9.14 0.43 4.44
C PRO A 91 9.22 1.70 3.58
N GLU A 92 8.45 1.70 2.50
CA GLU A 92 8.03 2.87 1.75
C GLU A 92 6.75 3.46 2.35
N VAL A 93 6.39 4.65 1.87
CA VAL A 93 5.14 5.33 2.23
C VAL A 93 4.20 5.41 1.04
N LEU A 94 2.99 4.90 1.24
CA LEU A 94 1.84 5.10 0.37
C LEU A 94 1.11 6.38 0.77
N ALA A 95 0.86 7.23 -0.23
CA ALA A 95 0.09 8.46 -0.08
C ALA A 95 -0.81 8.69 -1.30
N VAL A 96 -1.84 9.52 -1.12
CA VAL A 96 -2.69 10.00 -2.21
C VAL A 96 -2.27 11.44 -2.53
N GLU A 97 -1.64 11.64 -3.68
CA GLU A 97 -1.37 12.98 -4.21
C GLU A 97 -2.53 13.39 -5.11
N THR A 98 -3.11 14.57 -4.89
CA THR A 98 -4.10 15.16 -5.78
C THR A 98 -3.56 16.40 -6.45
N ASP A 99 -3.63 16.41 -7.78
CA ASP A 99 -3.33 17.56 -8.60
C ASP A 99 -4.60 18.36 -8.86
N LEU A 100 -4.53 19.67 -8.65
CA LEU A 100 -5.67 20.58 -8.70
C LEU A 100 -6.42 20.52 -10.05
N ALA A 101 -5.73 20.19 -11.15
CA ALA A 101 -6.33 20.10 -12.48
C ALA A 101 -6.57 18.66 -12.95
N ARG A 102 -5.91 17.67 -12.35
CA ARG A 102 -5.86 16.29 -12.88
C ARG A 102 -6.39 15.23 -11.91
N GLY A 103 -6.76 15.61 -10.70
CA GLY A 103 -7.30 14.70 -9.70
C GLY A 103 -6.21 13.88 -9.01
N ALA A 104 -6.64 12.86 -8.27
CA ALA A 104 -5.77 12.02 -7.45
C ALA A 104 -4.90 11.07 -8.26
N ARG A 105 -3.83 10.60 -7.61
CA ARG A 105 -3.02 9.43 -7.95
C ARG A 105 -2.50 8.78 -6.68
N LEU A 106 -2.21 7.48 -6.76
CA LEU A 106 -1.46 6.79 -5.71
C LEU A 106 0.03 7.09 -5.92
N SER A 107 0.72 7.43 -4.85
CA SER A 107 2.16 7.75 -4.86
C SER A 107 2.90 6.93 -3.81
N VAL A 108 4.08 6.44 -4.19
CA VAL A 108 5.01 5.68 -3.34
C VAL A 108 6.24 6.55 -3.08
N TYR A 109 6.55 6.78 -1.81
CA TYR A 109 7.69 7.56 -1.38
C TYR A 109 8.70 6.72 -0.60
N GLY A 110 9.97 6.89 -0.94
CA GLY A 110 11.10 6.48 -0.12
C GLY A 110 11.65 7.64 0.71
N ALA A 111 12.72 7.40 1.45
CA ALA A 111 13.37 8.41 2.27
C ALA A 111 13.92 9.60 1.45
N ASP A 112 14.26 9.34 0.19
CA ASP A 112 14.84 10.32 -0.74
C ASP A 112 13.79 11.02 -1.64
N GLY A 113 12.50 10.69 -1.46
CA GLY A 113 11.40 11.31 -2.21
C GLY A 113 10.55 10.32 -2.98
N LEU A 114 9.91 10.79 -4.05
CA LEU A 114 8.97 9.99 -4.85
C LEU A 114 9.71 8.87 -5.60
N ILE A 115 9.28 7.63 -5.40
CA ILE A 115 9.78 6.45 -6.12
C ILE A 115 8.94 6.24 -7.38
N ALA A 116 7.62 6.09 -7.20
CA ALA A 116 6.69 5.78 -8.27
C ALA A 116 5.31 6.38 -8.00
N ALA A 117 4.52 6.56 -9.04
CA ALA A 117 3.12 6.96 -8.90
C ALA A 117 2.27 6.43 -10.06
N THR A 118 0.98 6.20 -9.82
CA THR A 118 0.04 5.93 -10.91
C THR A 118 -0.17 7.19 -11.74
N PRO A 119 -0.70 7.08 -12.98
CA PRO A 119 -1.23 8.24 -13.68
C PRO A 119 -2.28 8.97 -12.83
N PHE A 120 -2.39 10.28 -13.01
CA PHE A 120 -3.49 11.06 -12.46
C PHE A 120 -4.82 10.62 -13.09
N LEU A 121 -5.91 10.72 -12.34
CA LEU A 121 -7.26 10.34 -12.79
C LEU A 121 -7.83 11.21 -13.93
N GLY A 122 -7.12 12.28 -14.31
CA GLY A 122 -7.33 13.05 -15.54
C GLY A 122 -8.31 14.22 -15.42
N GLN A 123 -8.94 14.43 -14.26
CA GLN A 123 -9.90 15.52 -14.01
C GLN A 123 -9.86 15.94 -12.54
N PRO A 124 -10.15 17.21 -12.21
CA PRO A 124 -10.33 17.63 -10.83
C PRO A 124 -11.52 16.92 -10.18
N TYR A 125 -11.56 16.92 -8.86
CA TYR A 125 -12.59 16.28 -8.03
C TYR A 125 -12.76 14.79 -8.35
N ARG A 126 -11.64 14.12 -8.60
CA ARG A 126 -11.52 12.67 -8.76
C ARG A 126 -10.53 12.20 -7.72
N TRP A 127 -11.02 11.35 -6.81
CA TRP A 127 -10.25 10.83 -5.71
C TRP A 127 -10.23 9.31 -5.72
N LEU A 128 -9.25 8.72 -5.04
CA LEU A 128 -9.11 7.28 -4.85
C LEU A 128 -8.90 6.98 -3.37
N ALA A 129 -9.42 5.84 -2.91
CA ALA A 129 -9.33 5.44 -1.52
C ALA A 129 -8.40 4.23 -1.36
N PRO A 130 -7.26 4.35 -0.66
CA PRO A 130 -6.42 3.21 -0.34
C PRO A 130 -7.19 2.13 0.42
N ALA A 131 -7.02 0.87 0.04
CA ALA A 131 -7.68 -0.29 0.65
C ALA A 131 -6.71 -1.16 1.47
N GLY A 132 -5.43 -1.19 1.09
CA GLY A 132 -4.40 -1.92 1.83
C GLY A 132 -3.17 -2.22 0.96
N ALA A 133 -2.09 -2.67 1.61
CA ALA A 133 -0.94 -3.24 0.94
C ALA A 133 -0.43 -4.47 1.72
N ALA A 134 -0.31 -5.59 1.03
CA ALA A 134 0.19 -6.87 1.55
C ALA A 134 0.53 -7.79 0.36
N ASP A 135 1.19 -8.92 0.63
CA ASP A 135 1.29 -10.03 -0.33
C ASP A 135 -0.09 -10.68 -0.49
N LEU A 136 -0.89 -10.19 -1.43
CA LEU A 136 -2.31 -10.52 -1.58
C LEU A 136 -2.52 -11.86 -2.28
N ASP A 137 -1.60 -12.27 -3.14
CA ASP A 137 -1.65 -13.55 -3.85
C ASP A 137 -0.73 -14.65 -3.29
N GLY A 138 0.13 -14.32 -2.32
CA GLY A 138 0.97 -15.26 -1.59
C GLY A 138 2.27 -15.62 -2.32
N ASP A 139 2.71 -14.79 -3.27
CA ASP A 139 3.92 -15.03 -4.06
C ASP A 139 5.20 -14.41 -3.46
N GLY A 140 5.07 -13.81 -2.27
CA GLY A 140 6.16 -13.18 -1.52
C GLY A 140 6.41 -11.72 -1.90
N ARG A 141 5.62 -11.13 -2.81
CA ARG A 141 5.72 -9.71 -3.20
C ARG A 141 4.48 -8.97 -2.74
N VAL A 142 4.62 -7.69 -2.43
CA VAL A 142 3.51 -6.88 -1.91
C VAL A 142 2.73 -6.20 -3.04
N GLU A 143 1.41 -6.36 -3.01
CA GLU A 143 0.48 -5.60 -3.84
C GLU A 143 -0.09 -4.41 -3.06
N ILE A 144 -0.48 -3.39 -3.80
CA ILE A 144 -1.16 -2.21 -3.30
C ILE A 144 -2.56 -2.15 -3.92
N ALA A 145 -3.56 -2.05 -3.07
CA ALA A 145 -4.95 -1.97 -3.48
C ALA A 145 -5.56 -0.61 -3.15
N TYR A 146 -6.32 -0.05 -4.08
CA TYR A 146 -7.16 1.13 -3.86
C TYR A 146 -8.44 1.06 -4.69
N VAL A 147 -9.47 1.80 -4.27
CA VAL A 147 -10.69 1.99 -5.06
C VAL A 147 -10.60 3.30 -5.83
N ASP A 148 -10.63 3.21 -7.16
CA ASP A 148 -10.75 4.35 -8.08
C ASP A 148 -12.17 4.93 -7.99
N ARG A 149 -12.25 6.20 -7.56
CA ARG A 149 -13.48 6.99 -7.41
C ARG A 149 -14.57 6.18 -6.68
N PRO A 150 -14.43 5.94 -5.37
CA PRO A 150 -15.33 5.09 -4.59
C PRO A 150 -16.79 5.54 -4.61
N HIS A 151 -17.06 6.79 -4.97
CA HIS A 151 -18.42 7.35 -5.10
C HIS A 151 -18.97 7.35 -6.53
N ARG A 152 -18.12 7.09 -7.52
CA ARG A 152 -18.48 7.13 -8.95
C ARG A 152 -18.15 5.80 -9.63
N ALA A 153 -16.87 5.55 -9.92
CA ALA A 153 -16.45 4.40 -10.72
C ALA A 153 -16.51 3.09 -9.92
N ARG A 154 -16.18 3.11 -8.62
CA ARG A 154 -16.26 1.93 -7.73
C ARG A 154 -15.45 0.76 -8.28
N VAL A 155 -14.23 1.05 -8.72
CA VAL A 155 -13.33 0.07 -9.33
C VAL A 155 -12.15 -0.17 -8.39
N LEU A 156 -12.05 -1.38 -7.84
CA LEU A 156 -10.84 -1.83 -7.18
C LEU A 156 -9.73 -1.98 -8.23
N ARG A 157 -8.58 -1.37 -7.96
CA ARG A 157 -7.35 -1.53 -8.73
C ARG A 157 -6.27 -2.08 -7.81
N ILE A 158 -5.56 -3.09 -8.29
CA ILE A 158 -4.43 -3.70 -7.61
C ILE A 158 -3.18 -3.49 -8.45
N TRP A 159 -2.13 -3.01 -7.82
CA TRP A 159 -0.84 -2.67 -8.42
C TRP A 159 0.28 -3.34 -7.64
N ARG A 160 1.45 -3.47 -8.26
CA ARG A 160 2.69 -3.90 -7.60
C ARG A 160 3.80 -2.91 -7.92
N LEU A 161 4.72 -2.70 -6.98
CA LEU A 161 5.94 -1.94 -7.24
C LEU A 161 6.99 -2.90 -7.83
N GLU A 162 7.42 -2.64 -9.06
CA GLU A 162 8.43 -3.44 -9.75
C GLU A 162 9.48 -2.51 -10.35
N ALA A 163 10.74 -2.68 -9.93
CA ALA A 163 11.88 -1.89 -10.42
C ALA A 163 11.62 -0.36 -10.44
N GLY A 164 11.04 0.17 -9.34
CA GLY A 164 10.73 1.59 -9.20
C GLY A 164 9.52 2.06 -10.04
N ARG A 165 8.65 1.15 -10.48
CA ARG A 165 7.43 1.48 -11.24
C ARG A 165 6.22 0.76 -10.67
N LEU A 166 5.05 1.43 -10.70
CA LEU A 166 3.79 0.76 -10.38
C LEU A 166 3.26 0.06 -11.63
N VAL A 167 3.11 -1.25 -11.56
CA VAL A 167 2.54 -2.09 -12.63
C VAL A 167 1.15 -2.60 -12.23
N PRO A 168 0.17 -2.62 -13.15
CA PRO A 168 -1.16 -3.11 -12.84
C PRO A 168 -1.15 -4.64 -12.71
N VAL A 169 -1.82 -5.15 -11.67
CA VAL A 169 -1.95 -6.59 -11.42
C VAL A 169 -3.36 -7.07 -11.72
N ALA A 170 -4.37 -6.38 -11.19
CA ALA A 170 -5.77 -6.76 -11.40
C ALA A 170 -6.74 -5.57 -11.25
N VAL A 171 -7.94 -5.75 -11.79
CA VAL A 171 -9.03 -4.78 -11.73
C VAL A 171 -10.36 -5.47 -11.43
N ALA A 172 -11.22 -4.83 -10.65
CA ALA A 172 -12.52 -5.36 -10.26
C ALA A 172 -13.54 -4.24 -10.03
N GLU A 173 -14.60 -4.20 -10.83
CA GLU A 173 -15.68 -3.20 -10.70
C GLU A 173 -16.70 -3.54 -9.60
N GLY A 174 -17.49 -2.56 -9.17
CA GLY A 174 -18.59 -2.78 -8.22
C GLY A 174 -18.11 -2.97 -6.78
N LEU A 175 -17.03 -2.29 -6.39
CA LEU A 175 -16.48 -2.32 -5.03
C LEU A 175 -16.23 -0.89 -4.55
N THR A 176 -16.55 -0.59 -3.29
CA THR A 176 -16.32 0.71 -2.68
C THR A 176 -15.85 0.57 -1.24
N ASN A 177 -15.27 1.62 -0.67
CA ASN A 177 -14.82 1.67 0.71
C ASN A 177 -14.93 3.07 1.34
N HIS A 178 -15.62 3.99 0.67
CA HIS A 178 -15.76 5.35 1.16
C HIS A 178 -17.07 6.00 0.71
N ARG A 179 -17.74 6.76 1.58
CA ARG A 179 -18.86 7.65 1.23
C ARG A 179 -18.39 9.10 1.29
N ILE A 180 -18.98 9.98 0.49
CA ILE A 180 -18.61 11.40 0.51
C ILE A 180 -18.96 11.96 1.89
N GLY A 181 -17.99 12.63 2.51
CA GLY A 181 -18.16 13.28 3.81
C GLY A 181 -17.83 12.39 5.01
N ASP A 182 -17.54 11.10 4.81
CA ASP A 182 -16.99 10.27 5.87
C ASP A 182 -15.56 10.74 6.17
N ASP A 183 -15.19 10.83 7.45
CA ASP A 183 -13.82 11.11 7.91
C ASP A 183 -13.00 9.82 8.08
N VAL A 184 -13.50 8.71 7.54
CA VAL A 184 -12.93 7.37 7.65
C VAL A 184 -12.99 6.63 6.32
N ILE A 185 -11.89 5.98 5.95
CA ILE A 185 -11.88 5.01 4.85
C ILE A 185 -12.20 3.64 5.46
N SER A 186 -13.35 3.08 5.07
CA SER A 186 -13.81 1.78 5.58
C SER A 186 -12.99 0.62 5.02
N GLY A 187 -13.08 -0.55 5.65
CA GLY A 187 -12.42 -1.76 5.17
C GLY A 187 -11.07 -2.03 5.83
N GLY A 188 -10.14 -2.57 5.03
CA GLY A 188 -8.80 -2.95 5.48
C GLY A 188 -8.42 -4.36 5.06
N LEU A 189 -7.35 -4.88 5.65
CA LEU A 189 -6.83 -6.22 5.41
C LEU A 189 -7.19 -7.14 6.58
N ARG A 190 -7.49 -8.41 6.29
CA ARG A 190 -7.52 -9.49 7.28
C ARG A 190 -6.78 -10.71 6.74
N THR A 191 -6.27 -11.54 7.64
CA THR A 191 -5.69 -12.84 7.28
C THR A 191 -6.44 -13.93 8.02
N CYS A 192 -7.30 -14.67 7.33
CA CYS A 192 -8.06 -15.78 7.90
C CYS A 192 -7.51 -17.10 7.33
N GLY A 193 -7.01 -17.98 8.19
CA GLY A 193 -6.45 -19.27 7.76
C GLY A 193 -5.21 -19.14 6.86
N GLY A 194 -4.41 -18.08 7.06
CA GLY A 194 -3.18 -17.83 6.32
C GLY A 194 -3.35 -17.13 4.96
N THR A 195 -4.58 -16.91 4.49
CA THR A 195 -4.84 -16.18 3.25
C THR A 195 -5.25 -14.73 3.54
N PRO A 196 -4.55 -13.73 2.97
CA PRO A 196 -4.96 -12.34 3.08
C PRO A 196 -6.20 -12.05 2.23
N GLU A 197 -7.06 -11.19 2.76
CA GLU A 197 -8.26 -10.71 2.10
C GLU A 197 -8.39 -9.19 2.32
N LEU A 198 -8.75 -8.47 1.27
CA LEU A 198 -9.24 -7.09 1.40
C LEU A 198 -10.70 -7.12 1.83
N LEU A 199 -11.08 -6.21 2.72
CA LEU A 199 -12.47 -5.95 3.09
C LEU A 199 -12.92 -4.66 2.44
N LEU A 200 -13.98 -4.74 1.65
CA LEU A 200 -14.62 -3.61 0.97
C LEU A 200 -16.14 -3.68 1.18
N ALA A 201 -16.89 -2.73 0.65
CA ALA A 201 -18.35 -2.74 0.58
C ALA A 201 -18.82 -3.03 -0.86
N ASP A 202 -20.03 -3.59 -0.97
CA ASP A 202 -20.78 -3.54 -2.22
C ASP A 202 -21.25 -2.11 -2.55
N PRO A 203 -21.66 -1.82 -3.80
CA PRO A 203 -22.01 -0.46 -4.21
C PRO A 203 -23.15 0.17 -3.40
N ASP A 204 -24.09 -0.65 -2.96
CA ASP A 204 -25.26 -0.21 -2.20
C ASP A 204 -25.01 -0.15 -0.68
N TRP A 205 -23.79 -0.48 -0.23
CA TRP A 205 -23.38 -0.50 1.18
C TRP A 205 -24.28 -1.40 2.05
N GLN A 206 -24.75 -2.51 1.50
CA GLN A 206 -25.53 -3.49 2.23
C GLN A 206 -24.64 -4.53 2.91
N ARG A 207 -23.51 -4.89 2.30
CA ARG A 207 -22.68 -6.02 2.74
C ARG A 207 -21.19 -5.71 2.68
N VAL A 208 -20.46 -6.21 3.67
CA VAL A 208 -18.99 -6.32 3.57
C VAL A 208 -18.65 -7.42 2.56
N ILE A 209 -17.75 -7.10 1.64
CA ILE A 209 -17.22 -8.00 0.62
C ILE A 209 -15.77 -8.33 0.97
N ALA A 210 -15.49 -9.62 1.17
CA ALA A 210 -14.12 -10.12 1.20
C ALA A 210 -13.63 -10.31 -0.24
N VAL A 211 -12.44 -9.82 -0.52
CA VAL A 211 -11.81 -9.85 -1.83
C VAL A 211 -10.47 -10.56 -1.73
N ARG A 212 -10.24 -11.56 -2.60
CA ARG A 212 -8.97 -12.28 -2.73
C ARG A 212 -8.36 -12.04 -4.09
N LEU A 213 -7.04 -11.96 -4.14
CA LEU A 213 -6.25 -12.04 -5.36
C LEU A 213 -5.65 -13.45 -5.45
N SER A 214 -5.71 -14.07 -6.63
CA SER A 214 -4.99 -15.31 -6.91
C SER A 214 -4.74 -15.42 -8.40
N GLY A 215 -3.49 -15.63 -8.80
CA GLY A 215 -3.10 -15.75 -10.21
C GLY A 215 -3.52 -14.54 -11.06
N GLY A 216 -3.42 -13.32 -10.51
CA GLY A 216 -3.86 -12.09 -11.20
C GLY A 216 -5.37 -11.91 -11.32
N GLN A 217 -6.17 -12.79 -10.71
CA GLN A 217 -7.64 -12.72 -10.74
C GLN A 217 -8.22 -12.34 -9.38
N VAL A 218 -9.26 -11.53 -9.42
CA VAL A 218 -10.00 -11.10 -8.23
C VAL A 218 -11.23 -11.98 -8.03
N SER A 219 -11.32 -12.63 -6.86
CA SER A 219 -12.54 -13.30 -6.42
C SER A 219 -13.16 -12.56 -5.24
N ARG A 220 -14.49 -12.67 -5.11
CA ARG A 220 -15.28 -11.88 -4.15
C ARG A 220 -16.26 -12.77 -3.42
N ARG A 221 -16.47 -12.47 -2.14
CA ARG A 221 -17.45 -13.16 -1.31
C ARG A 221 -18.15 -12.18 -0.39
N ALA A 222 -19.46 -12.09 -0.50
CA ALA A 222 -20.26 -11.33 0.45
C ALA A 222 -20.22 -12.01 1.82
N LEU A 223 -19.85 -11.25 2.85
CA LEU A 223 -19.82 -11.71 4.23
C LEU A 223 -21.17 -11.47 4.91
N PRO A 224 -21.50 -12.23 5.98
CA PRO A 224 -22.73 -12.05 6.75
C PRO A 224 -22.72 -10.80 7.65
N HIS A 225 -22.09 -9.71 7.22
CA HIS A 225 -21.99 -8.46 7.97
C HIS A 225 -22.46 -7.28 7.14
N PRO A 226 -23.21 -6.34 7.73
CA PRO A 226 -23.58 -5.11 7.04
C PRO A 226 -22.33 -4.26 6.76
N ALA A 227 -22.31 -3.49 5.67
CA ALA A 227 -21.23 -2.53 5.40
C ALA A 227 -21.36 -1.30 6.33
N SER A 228 -21.05 -1.51 7.60
CA SER A 228 -21.05 -0.51 8.66
C SER A 228 -19.77 -0.64 9.49
N PRO A 229 -19.41 0.35 10.34
CA PRO A 229 -18.22 0.26 11.17
C PRO A 229 -18.16 -1.03 12.00
N ALA A 230 -19.27 -1.40 12.64
CA ALA A 230 -19.37 -2.64 13.42
C ALA A 230 -19.26 -3.90 12.53
N GLY A 231 -19.82 -3.87 11.32
CA GLY A 231 -19.75 -5.00 10.39
C GLY A 231 -18.34 -5.21 9.81
N PHE A 232 -17.62 -4.13 9.50
CA PHE A 232 -16.21 -4.20 9.10
C PHE A 232 -15.33 -4.73 10.25
N ALA A 233 -15.55 -4.27 11.49
CA ALA A 233 -14.85 -4.78 12.66
C ALA A 233 -15.12 -6.27 12.91
N ALA A 234 -16.37 -6.71 12.74
CA ALA A 234 -16.74 -8.13 12.84
C ALA A 234 -16.07 -8.96 11.73
N ALA A 235 -16.10 -8.47 10.49
CA ALA A 235 -15.44 -9.11 9.36
C ALA A 235 -13.92 -9.24 9.58
N ALA A 236 -13.26 -8.20 10.09
CA ALA A 236 -11.82 -8.23 10.34
C ALA A 236 -11.39 -9.31 11.35
N ALA A 237 -12.29 -9.72 12.25
CA ALA A 237 -11.98 -10.66 13.32
C ALA A 237 -11.87 -12.14 12.87
N CYS A 238 -12.19 -12.48 11.61
CA CYS A 238 -12.17 -13.86 11.10
C CYS A 238 -13.01 -14.85 11.94
N ARG A 239 -14.11 -14.38 12.51
CA ARG A 239 -15.05 -15.19 13.31
C ARG A 239 -16.27 -15.61 12.50
#